data_AF-A0A2K8PB83-F1
#
_entry.id   AF-A0A2K8PB83-F1
#
_cell.length_a   1.000
_cell.length_b   1.000
_cell.length_c   1.000
_cell.angle_alpha   90.00
_cell.angle_beta   90.00
_cell.angle_gamma   90.00
#
_symmetry.space_group_name_H-M   'P 1'
#
loop_
_entity.id
_entity.type
_entity.pdbx_description
1 polymer ?
#
loop_
_entity_poly.entity_id
_entity_poly.type
_entity_poly.pdbx_seq_one_letter_code
_entity_poly.pdbx_strand_id
1 'polypeptide(L)' 'MIKVKLDPEYTGNGSDIRNTATVDALTADPRPANNTSAAAGPPEGTVKTPTADLEVGRTTP' A
#
# COMPACT_ATOMS: atom_id res chain seq x y z
N MET A 1 -2.27 13.16 0.67
CA MET A 1 -1.43 12.00 1.04
C MET A 1 -2.35 10.86 1.49
N ILE A 2 -2.21 9.68 0.91
CA ILE A 2 -2.96 8.48 1.31
C ILE A 2 -2.13 7.74 2.36
N LYS A 3 -2.76 7.25 3.42
CA LYS A 3 -2.13 6.43 4.47
C LYS A 3 -2.77 5.05 4.49
N VAL A 4 -1.94 4.02 4.60
CA VAL A 4 -2.37 2.62 4.65
C VAL A 4 -1.83 2.01 5.93
N LYS A 5 -2.65 1.23 6.63
CA LYS A 5 -2.24 0.47 7.81
C LYS A 5 -2.14 -0.99 7.41
N LEU A 6 -0.95 -1.57 7.59
CA LEU A 6 -0.72 -3.00 7.41
C LEU A 6 -0.82 -3.70 8.77
N ASP A 7 -1.03 -5.01 8.71
CA ASP A 7 -0.94 -5.85 9.90
C ASP A 7 0.48 -5.78 10.50
N PRO A 8 0.65 -5.69 11.83
CA PRO A 8 1.97 -5.71 12.47
C PRO A 8 2.82 -6.94 12.14
N GLU A 9 2.18 -8.08 11.83
CA GLU A 9 2.85 -9.33 11.45
C GLU A 9 3.16 -9.41 9.95
N TYR A 10 2.78 -8.41 9.15
CA TYR A 10 3.08 -8.39 7.72
C TYR A 10 4.57 -8.14 7.48
N THR A 11 5.28 -9.17 7.02
CA THR A 11 6.72 -9.13 6.70
C THR A 11 7.01 -9.05 5.20
N GLY A 12 5.96 -8.93 4.36
CA GLY A 12 6.10 -8.82 2.91
C GLY A 12 6.66 -7.46 2.48
N ASN A 13 7.18 -7.38 1.26
CA ASN A 13 7.72 -6.14 0.69
C ASN A 13 6.65 -5.31 -0.07
N GLY A 14 5.38 -5.73 -0.04
CA GLY A 14 4.28 -5.06 -0.74
C GLY A 14 4.09 -5.45 -2.20
N SER A 15 4.89 -6.36 -2.77
CA SER A 15 4.76 -6.77 -4.18
C SER A 15 3.46 -7.53 -4.49
N ASP A 16 2.91 -8.16 -3.48
CA ASP A 16 1.62 -8.87 -3.42
C ASP A 16 0.42 -7.93 -3.22
N ILE A 17 0.65 -6.70 -2.74
CA ILE A 17 -0.40 -5.71 -2.54
C ILE A 17 -0.67 -5.00 -3.88
N ARG A 18 -1.84 -5.25 -4.48
CA ARG A 18 -2.23 -4.69 -5.78
C ARG A 18 -3.64 -4.14 -5.75
N ASN A 19 -3.78 -2.86 -6.10
CA ASN A 19 -5.07 -2.19 -6.27
C ASN A 19 -5.39 -1.99 -7.76
N THR A 20 -6.59 -2.36 -8.16
CA THR A 20 -7.12 -2.14 -9.51
C THR A 20 -8.48 -1.47 -9.39
N ALA A 21 -8.71 -0.41 -10.15
CA ALA A 21 -10.01 0.26 -10.22
C ALA A 21 -10.61 0.04 -11.61
N THR A 22 -11.92 -0.24 -11.66
CA THR A 22 -12.71 -0.33 -12.89
C THR A 22 -13.87 0.64 -12.79
N VAL A 23 -14.18 1.32 -13.90
CA VAL A 23 -15.32 2.22 -14.02
C VAL A 23 -16.16 1.84 -15.23
N ASP A 24 -17.48 1.85 -15.08
CA ASP A 24 -18.44 1.56 -16.15
C ASP A 24 -19.39 2.75 -16.35
N ALA A 25 -19.89 2.91 -17.58
CA ALA A 25 -20.86 3.93 -17.96
C ALA A 25 -21.92 3.36 -18.91
N LEU A 26 -23.14 3.92 -18.86
CA LEU A 26 -24.23 3.54 -19.77
C LEU A 26 -24.03 4.09 -21.19
N THR A 27 -23.31 5.20 -21.33
CA THR A 27 -22.93 5.75 -22.64
C THR A 27 -21.81 4.91 -23.24
N ALA A 28 -21.90 4.62 -24.54
CA ALA A 28 -20.87 3.85 -25.25
C ALA A 28 -19.49 4.52 -25.11
N ASP A 29 -18.54 3.77 -24.59
CA ASP A 29 -17.15 4.21 -24.44
C ASP A 29 -16.37 3.97 -25.74
N PRO A 30 -15.75 5.00 -26.33
CA PRO A 30 -14.92 4.83 -27.52
C PRO A 30 -13.64 4.02 -27.27
N ARG A 31 -13.20 3.82 -26.01
CA ARG A 31 -11.99 3.06 -25.67
C ARG A 31 -12.17 2.17 -24.43
N PRO A 32 -12.96 1.08 -24.50
CA PRO A 32 -13.25 0.21 -23.34
C PRO A 32 -12.03 -0.34 -22.61
N ALA A 33 -10.89 -0.46 -23.31
CA ALA A 33 -9.64 -0.94 -22.75
C ALA A 33 -9.04 -0.02 -21.66
N ASN A 34 -9.50 1.23 -21.53
CA ASN A 34 -9.00 2.16 -20.50
C ASN A 34 -9.93 2.29 -19.27
N ASN A 35 -11.02 1.53 -19.21
CA ASN A 35 -11.94 1.53 -18.07
C ASN A 35 -11.37 0.86 -16.83
N THR A 36 -10.29 0.10 -16.98
CA THR A 36 -9.59 -0.58 -15.89
C THR A 36 -8.17 -0.05 -15.76
N SER A 37 -7.78 0.33 -14.54
CA SER A 37 -6.41 0.77 -14.25
C SER A 37 -5.41 -0.38 -14.35
N ALA A 38 -4.13 -0.05 -14.59
CA ALA A 38 -3.07 -0.99 -14.26
C ALA A 38 -3.04 -1.26 -12.74
N ALA A 39 -2.52 -2.42 -12.35
CA ALA A 39 -2.39 -2.79 -10.94
C ALA A 39 -1.36 -1.89 -10.23
N ALA A 40 -1.82 -1.09 -9.27
CA ALA A 40 -1.00 -0.18 -8.48
C ALA A 40 -0.55 -0.85 -7.17
N GLY A 41 0.72 -0.62 -6.78
CA GLY A 41 1.28 -1.08 -5.51
C GLY A 41 1.02 -0.12 -4.35
N PRO A 42 1.65 -0.38 -3.18
CA PRO A 42 1.62 0.52 -2.03
C PRO A 42 2.09 1.95 -2.37
N PRO A 43 1.62 2.98 -1.64
CA PRO A 43 2.21 4.31 -1.71
C PRO A 43 3.71 4.27 -1.44
N GLU A 44 4.49 5.09 -2.15
CA GLU A 44 5.97 5.10 -2.07
C GLU A 44 6.66 3.79 -2.52
N GLY A 45 5.93 2.89 -3.19
CA GLY A 45 6.49 1.69 -3.82
C GLY A 45 6.45 0.47 -2.91
N THR A 46 7.58 0.15 -2.25
CA THR A 46 7.70 -1.06 -1.42
C THR A 46 7.40 -0.78 0.04
N VAL A 47 6.84 -1.77 0.72
CA VAL A 47 6.65 -1.73 2.17
C VAL A 47 8.02 -1.85 2.83
N LYS A 48 8.34 -0.91 3.72
CA LYS A 48 9.53 -0.97 4.55
C LYS A 48 9.33 -1.98 5.65
N THR A 49 10.40 -2.68 6.02
CA THR A 49 10.41 -3.54 7.20
C THR A 49 10.04 -2.72 8.45
N PRO A 50 9.18 -3.23 9.33
CA PRO A 50 8.87 -2.54 10.59
C PRO A 50 10.16 -2.38 11.42
N THR A 51 10.40 -1.17 11.91
CA THR A 51 11.54 -0.85 12.79
C THR A 51 11.03 -0.36 14.13
N ALA A 52 11.66 -0.79 15.22
CA ALA A 52 11.42 -0.29 16.56
C ALA A 52 12.76 -0.03 17.25
N ASP A 53 12.89 1.12 17.90
CA ASP A 53 14.03 1.45 18.73
C ASP A 53 13.74 1.06 20.19
N LEU A 54 14.73 0.48 20.88
CA LEU A 54 14.64 0.15 22.31
C LEU A 54 15.84 0.75 23.05
N GLU A 55 15.57 1.56 24.07
CA GLU A 55 16.59 2.13 24.96
C GLU A 55 16.32 1.72 26.43
N VAL A 56 17.39 1.40 27.16
CA VAL A 56 17.33 1.09 28.60
C VAL A 56 18.24 2.04 29.37
N GLY A 57 17.65 2.92 30.18
CA GLY A 57 18.36 3.79 31.11
C GLY A 57 18.32 3.26 32.54
N ARG A 58 19.42 3.39 33.29
CA ARG A 58 19.48 3.11 34.73
C ARG A 58 19.74 4.42 35.47
N THR A 59 18.85 4.83 36.36
CA THR A 59 19.10 5.93 37.29
C THR A 59 19.60 5.35 38.61
N THR A 60 20.80 5.71 39.02
CA THR A 60 21.31 5.43 40.38
C THR A 60 20.71 6.49 41.34
N PRO A 61 20.20 6.09 42.53
CA PRO A 61 19.69 7.04 43.54
C PRO A 61 20.76 8.02 44.04
#